data_AF-A0A7W8ZNT6-F1
#
_entry.id   AF-A0A7W8ZNT6-F1
#
_cell.length_a   1.000
_cell.length_b   1.000
_cell.length_c   1.000
_cell.angle_alpha   90.00
_cell.angle_beta   90.00
_cell.angle_gamma   90.00
#
_symmetry.space_group_name_H-M   'P 1'
#
loop_
_entity.id
_entity.type
_entity.pdbx_description
1 polymer ?
#
loop_
_entity_poly.entity_id
_entity_poly.type
_entity_poly.pdbx_seq_one_letter_code
_entity_poly.pdbx_strand_id
1 'polypeptide(L)'
;MFILKNTMLAIALVAGISGAFATKIASSPKAYEPRYDWSGSGPLHSGTLDNKTVKEAQDYYGCSGKVNQCATGTRSSGTGAPKAILFMTD
;
A
#
# COMPACT_ATOMS: atom_id res chain seq x y z
N MET A 1 -16.09 19.16 -46.18
CA MET A 1 -14.90 18.31 -46.34
C MET A 1 -13.95 18.64 -45.20
N PHE A 2 -13.88 17.78 -44.18
CA PHE A 2 -13.11 18.00 -42.96
C PHE A 2 -11.73 17.35 -43.09
N ILE A 3 -10.66 18.15 -43.08
CA ILE A 3 -9.29 17.64 -42.91
C ILE A 3 -8.51 18.61 -42.01
N LEU A 4 -8.25 18.19 -40.77
CA LEU A 4 -7.06 18.58 -40.00
C LEU A 4 -6.78 17.44 -39.00
N LYS A 5 -6.07 16.41 -39.46
CA LYS A 5 -4.69 16.08 -39.07
C LYS A 5 -4.49 15.87 -37.56
N ASN A 6 -4.65 14.60 -37.17
CA ASN A 6 -3.96 13.88 -36.09
C ASN A 6 -2.92 14.66 -35.30
N THR A 7 -3.31 15.15 -34.12
CA THR A 7 -2.38 15.41 -33.03
C THR A 7 -2.30 14.14 -32.19
N MET A 8 -1.38 13.24 -32.55
CA MET A 8 -1.01 12.10 -31.72
C MET A 8 -0.34 12.62 -30.44
N LEU A 9 -1.09 12.67 -29.33
CA LEU A 9 -0.51 12.93 -28.02
C LEU A 9 0.12 11.64 -27.50
N ALA A 10 1.37 11.39 -27.88
CA ALA A 10 2.20 10.35 -27.29
C ALA A 10 2.66 10.81 -25.90
N ILE A 11 1.83 10.57 -24.88
CA ILE A 11 2.28 10.70 -23.49
C ILE A 11 3.05 9.43 -23.14
N ALA A 12 4.36 9.47 -23.34
CA ALA A 12 5.28 8.51 -22.75
C ALA A 12 5.32 8.73 -21.23
N LEU A 13 4.41 8.09 -20.49
CA LEU A 13 4.51 7.93 -19.05
C LEU A 13 5.57 6.84 -18.75
N VAL A 14 6.83 7.20 -18.99
CA VAL A 14 7.96 6.52 -18.36
C VAL A 14 8.04 7.05 -16.94
N ALA A 15 7.32 6.39 -16.04
CA ALA A 15 7.58 6.48 -14.62
C ALA A 15 7.44 5.06 -14.07
N GLY A 16 8.58 4.46 -13.74
CA GLY A 16 8.65 3.12 -13.18
C GLY A 16 7.66 2.98 -12.03
N ILE A 17 6.75 2.03 -12.17
CA ILE A 17 5.83 1.61 -11.11
C ILE A 17 6.60 0.76 -10.08
N SER A 18 7.54 1.39 -9.39
CA SER A 18 7.81 1.01 -8.01
C SER A 18 6.50 1.29 -7.27
N GLY A 19 5.78 0.23 -6.88
CA GLY A 19 4.40 0.28 -6.42
C GLY A 19 4.11 1.44 -5.48
N ALA A 20 3.46 2.48 -6.01
CA ALA A 20 2.83 3.50 -5.21
C ALA A 20 1.60 2.86 -4.53
N PHE A 21 1.74 2.49 -3.26
CA PHE A 21 0.60 2.23 -2.38
C PHE A 21 -0.10 3.57 -2.09
N ALA A 22 -0.75 4.12 -3.11
CA ALA A 22 -1.59 5.31 -3.00
C ALA A 22 -3.04 4.88 -2.86
N THR A 23 -3.52 4.73 -1.62
CA THR A 23 -4.95 4.78 -1.32
C THR A 23 -5.18 5.64 -0.09
N LYS A 24 -5.13 6.97 -0.28
CA LYS A 24 -5.90 7.91 0.55
C LYS A 24 -7.33 7.88 0.00
N ILE A 25 -8.25 7.18 0.66
CA ILE A 25 -9.69 7.44 0.52
C ILE A 25 -10.30 7.43 1.92
N ALA A 26 -10.94 8.54 2.26
CA ALA A 26 -11.49 8.88 3.55
C ALA A 26 -12.75 8.08 3.94
N SER A 27 -12.95 7.97 5.25
CA SER A 27 -14.24 7.95 5.96
C SER A 27 -15.27 6.88 5.59
N SER A 28 -15.03 5.65 6.05
CA SER A 28 -16.01 4.66 6.56
C SER A 28 -15.30 3.31 6.60
N PRO A 29 -15.44 2.46 7.64
CA PRO A 29 -14.99 1.08 7.58
C PRO A 29 -15.87 0.34 6.56
N LYS A 30 -15.55 0.48 5.28
CA LYS A 30 -16.22 -0.24 4.21
C LYS A 30 -15.87 -1.72 4.41
N ALA A 31 -16.85 -2.60 4.31
CA ALA A 31 -16.70 -4.07 4.40
C ALA A 31 -15.68 -4.69 3.40
N TYR A 32 -14.96 -3.85 2.64
CA TYR A 32 -13.99 -4.19 1.62
C TYR A 32 -12.56 -3.77 1.98
N GLU A 33 -12.32 -3.10 3.12
CA GLU A 33 -10.97 -2.72 3.53
C GLU A 33 -10.11 -3.98 3.72
N PRO A 34 -9.00 -4.13 2.97
CA PRO A 34 -8.21 -5.34 3.04
C PRO A 34 -7.50 -5.43 4.39
N ARG A 35 -7.70 -6.55 5.05
CA ARG A 35 -7.06 -6.87 6.33
C ARG A 35 -6.02 -7.95 6.09
N TYR A 36 -4.90 -7.82 6.77
CA TYR A 36 -3.74 -8.66 6.57
C TYR A 36 -3.28 -9.24 7.91
N ASP A 37 -2.71 -10.43 7.83
CA ASP A 37 -1.95 -11.04 8.90
C ASP A 37 -0.50 -10.59 8.75
N TRP A 38 -0.08 -9.70 9.63
CA TRP A 38 1.23 -9.05 9.60
C TRP A 38 2.25 -9.84 10.40
N SER A 39 3.47 -9.88 9.91
CA SER A 39 4.64 -10.37 10.62
C SER A 39 5.79 -9.39 10.39
N GLY A 40 6.42 -8.93 11.46
CA GLY A 40 7.46 -7.92 11.36
C GLY A 40 8.12 -7.56 12.67
N SER A 41 9.13 -6.71 12.57
CA SER A 41 9.80 -6.11 13.71
C SER A 41 9.94 -4.63 13.42
N GLY A 42 9.16 -3.82 14.14
CA GLY A 42 9.26 -2.37 14.08
C GLY A 42 9.87 -1.79 15.35
N PRO A 43 10.08 -0.47 15.38
CA PRO A 43 10.65 0.23 16.54
C PRO A 43 9.78 0.19 17.79
N LEU A 44 8.46 0.02 17.66
CA LEU A 44 7.54 -0.02 18.81
C LEU A 44 7.28 -1.43 19.30
N HIS A 45 6.96 -2.34 18.37
CA HIS A 45 6.64 -3.72 18.67
C HIS A 45 7.24 -4.65 17.62
N SER A 46 7.44 -5.91 18.00
CA SER A 46 7.82 -7.00 17.11
C SER A 46 6.91 -8.19 17.35
N GLY A 47 6.60 -8.96 16.31
CA GLY A 47 5.72 -10.11 16.42
C GLY A 47 4.82 -10.30 15.20
N THR A 48 3.68 -10.94 15.44
CA THR A 48 2.63 -11.16 14.45
C THR A 48 1.37 -10.40 14.87
N LEU A 49 0.60 -9.93 13.90
CA LEU A 49 -0.61 -9.14 14.13
C LEU A 49 -1.67 -9.51 13.10
N ASP A 50 -2.70 -10.22 13.55
CA ASP A 50 -3.69 -10.87 12.66
C ASP A 50 -4.89 -9.98 12.35
N ASN A 51 -5.39 -10.10 11.12
CA ASN A 51 -6.62 -9.45 10.64
C ASN A 51 -6.64 -7.93 10.86
N LYS A 52 -5.49 -7.26 10.65
CA LYS A 52 -5.34 -5.81 10.82
C LYS A 52 -5.18 -5.07 9.50
N THR A 53 -5.67 -3.84 9.46
CA THR A 53 -5.47 -2.96 8.30
C THR A 53 -4.02 -2.47 8.25
N VAL A 54 -3.61 -1.92 7.11
CA VAL A 54 -2.27 -1.33 6.93
C VAL A 54 -2.00 -0.28 7.99
N LYS A 55 -2.99 0.57 8.30
CA LYS A 55 -2.85 1.64 9.29
C LYS A 55 -2.69 1.09 10.72
N GLU A 56 -3.52 0.12 11.10
CA GLU A 56 -3.43 -0.52 12.41
C GLU A 56 -2.05 -1.17 12.62
N ALA A 57 -1.49 -1.80 11.58
CA ALA A 57 -0.16 -2.39 11.64
C ALA A 57 0.95 -1.33 11.66
N GLN A 58 0.83 -0.23 10.90
CA GLN A 58 1.78 0.89 10.97
C GLN A 58 1.85 1.49 12.37
N ASP A 59 0.70 1.71 13.00
CA ASP A 59 0.62 2.25 14.36
C ASP A 59 1.16 1.25 15.40
N TYR A 60 0.92 -0.05 15.23
CA TYR A 60 1.42 -1.10 16.14
C TYR A 60 2.94 -1.26 16.08
N TYR A 61 3.49 -1.46 14.88
CA TYR A 61 4.92 -1.68 14.69
C TYR A 61 5.72 -0.36 14.73
N GLY A 62 5.10 0.79 14.46
CA GLY A 62 5.77 2.09 14.34
C GLY A 62 6.47 2.29 12.99
N CYS A 63 6.02 1.58 11.94
CA CYS A 63 6.60 1.64 10.61
C CYS A 63 6.07 2.87 9.84
N SER A 64 6.82 3.99 9.83
CA SER A 64 6.41 5.24 9.15
C SER A 64 7.31 5.67 7.98
N GLY A 65 8.19 4.79 7.50
CA GLY A 65 9.18 5.13 6.48
C GLY A 65 8.97 4.48 5.13
N LYS A 66 10.04 4.44 4.34
CA LYS A 66 10.06 3.94 2.95
C LYS A 66 11.33 3.15 2.59
N VAL A 67 12.26 2.98 3.53
CA VAL A 67 13.62 2.50 3.23
C VAL A 67 13.77 1.03 3.60
N ASN A 68 13.62 0.70 4.88
CA ASN A 68 13.82 -0.67 5.36
C ASN A 68 12.49 -1.38 5.52
N GLN A 69 12.38 -2.63 5.06
CA GLN A 69 11.19 -3.44 5.29
C GLN A 69 11.00 -3.69 6.79
N CYS A 70 9.84 -3.29 7.31
CA CYS A 70 9.50 -3.31 8.73
C CYS A 70 8.55 -4.46 9.07
N ALA A 71 7.49 -4.63 8.29
CA ALA A 71 6.55 -5.73 8.45
C ALA A 71 5.96 -6.15 7.10
N THR A 72 5.52 -7.39 6.99
CA THR A 72 4.83 -7.92 5.81
C THR A 72 3.50 -8.49 6.23
N GLY A 73 2.44 -8.08 5.54
CA GLY A 73 1.08 -8.54 5.70
C GLY A 73 0.70 -9.51 4.59
N THR A 74 0.12 -10.65 4.94
CA THR A 74 -0.57 -11.53 3.98
C THR A 74 -2.07 -11.32 4.10
N ARG A 75 -2.77 -11.12 2.98
CA ARG A 75 -4.19 -10.77 3.02
C ARG A 75 -4.99 -11.92 3.63
N SER A 76 -5.70 -11.59 4.70
CA SER A 76 -6.58 -12.49 5.44
C SER A 76 -8.03 -12.31 5.01
N SER A 77 -8.46 -11.05 4.79
CA SER A 77 -9.82 -10.73 4.37
C SER A 77 -9.90 -9.41 3.56
N GLY A 78 -11.03 -9.17 2.91
CA GLY A 78 -11.30 -7.97 2.11
C GLY A 78 -10.78 -8.01 0.66
N THR A 79 -10.98 -6.92 -0.08
CA THR A 79 -10.64 -6.82 -1.51
C THR A 79 -9.38 -5.97 -1.66
N GLY A 80 -8.28 -6.56 -2.11
CA GLY A 80 -7.00 -5.87 -2.25
C GLY A 80 -5.87 -6.79 -2.70
N ALA A 81 -4.64 -6.29 -2.66
CA ALA A 81 -3.45 -7.06 -2.98
C ALA A 81 -3.31 -8.26 -2.02
N PRO A 82 -2.77 -9.41 -2.45
CA PRO A 82 -2.57 -10.57 -1.59
C PRO A 82 -1.49 -10.36 -0.52
N LYS A 83 -0.61 -9.36 -0.71
CA LYS A 83 0.45 -8.99 0.22
C LYS A 83 0.53 -7.48 0.38
N ALA A 84 0.89 -7.04 1.57
CA ALA A 84 1.20 -5.65 1.88
C ALA A 84 2.55 -5.60 2.62
N ILE A 85 3.31 -4.53 2.45
CA ILE A 85 4.63 -4.37 3.09
C ILE A 85 4.66 -2.99 3.74
N LEU A 86 5.09 -2.95 5.00
CA LEU A 86 5.39 -1.72 5.73
C LEU A 86 6.88 -1.46 5.69
N PHE A 87 7.24 -0.19 5.66
CA PHE A 87 8.63 0.25 5.67
C PHE A 87 8.88 1.17 6.87
N MET A 88 10.11 1.16 7.39
CA MET A 88 10.61 2.09 8.40
C MET A 88 11.64 3.03 7.77
N THR A 89 11.85 4.17 8.44
CA THR A 89 12.94 5.09 8.12
C THR A 89 14.15 4.58 8.87
N ASP A 90 15.30 4.54 8.20
CA ASP A 90 16.59 4.22 8.84
C ASP A 90 16.91 5.22 9.96
#